data_AF-A0A7Y9G8A1-F1
#
_entry.id   AF-A0A7Y9G8A1-F1
#
_cell.length_a   1.000
_cell.length_b   1.000
_cell.length_c   1.000
_cell.angle_alpha   90.00
_cell.angle_beta   90.00
_cell.angle_gamma   90.00
#
_symmetry.space_group_name_H-M   'P 1'
#
loop_
_entity.id
_entity.type
_entity.pdbx_description
1 polymer ?
#
loop_
_entity_poly.entity_id
_entity_poly.type
_entity_poly.pdbx_seq_one_letter_code
_entity_poly.pdbx_strand_id
1 'polypeptide(L)' 'MRAEDRLPRAEAAAYLAALRREFPAFGIVADPDRPIWMAVRGDDVFIRATDGHVLRQRLLEMANR' A
#
# COMPACT_ATOMS: atom_id res chain seq x y z
N MET A 1 9.77 -20.70 7.11
CA MET A 1 9.27 -19.48 6.43
C MET A 1 7.76 -19.57 6.43
N ARG A 2 7.07 -18.90 7.37
CA ARG A 2 5.64 -19.09 7.62
C ARG A 2 4.81 -18.25 6.65
N ALA A 3 3.82 -18.89 6.02
CA ALA A 3 2.90 -18.30 5.03
C ALA A 3 1.69 -17.61 5.69
N GLU A 4 1.90 -16.86 6.78
CA GLU A 4 0.82 -16.44 7.69
C GLU A 4 0.52 -14.93 7.66
N ASP A 5 1.27 -14.11 6.90
CA ASP A 5 1.03 -12.65 6.79
C ASP A 5 0.15 -12.25 5.57
N ARG A 6 -0.64 -13.19 5.01
CA ARG A 6 -1.62 -12.83 3.99
C ARG A 6 -2.88 -12.34 4.67
N LEU A 7 -3.05 -11.02 4.76
CA LEU A 7 -4.33 -10.41 5.14
C LEU A 7 -5.46 -11.03 4.30
N PRO A 8 -6.57 -11.48 4.91
CA PRO A 8 -7.76 -11.87 4.18
C PRO A 8 -8.12 -10.79 3.16
N ARG A 9 -8.52 -11.19 1.93
CA ARG A 9 -8.77 -10.25 0.81
C ARG A 9 -9.69 -9.08 1.19
N ALA A 10 -10.65 -9.30 2.09
CA ALA A 10 -11.54 -8.27 2.63
C ALA A 10 -10.80 -7.24 3.51
N GLU A 11 -9.87 -7.70 4.36
CA GLU A 11 -9.05 -6.83 5.21
C GLU A 11 -8.06 -6.02 4.39
N ALA A 12 -7.44 -6.64 3.37
CA ALA A 12 -6.57 -5.93 2.43
C ALA A 12 -7.32 -4.82 1.67
N ALA A 13 -8.56 -5.07 1.26
CA ALA A 13 -9.40 -4.08 0.59
C ALA A 13 -9.79 -2.91 1.52
N ALA A 14 -10.17 -3.20 2.76
CA ALA A 14 -10.49 -2.17 3.76
C ALA A 14 -9.26 -1.31 4.09
N TYR A 15 -8.10 -1.94 4.24
CA TYR A 15 -6.84 -1.26 4.50
C TYR A 15 -6.41 -0.38 3.32
N LEU A 16 -6.54 -0.88 2.09
CA LEU A 16 -6.30 -0.11 0.87
C LEU A 16 -7.20 1.13 0.79
N ALA A 17 -8.47 1.01 1.14
CA ALA A 17 -9.40 2.14 1.17
C ALA A 17 -8.98 3.19 2.21
N ALA A 18 -8.52 2.76 3.39
CA ALA A 18 -7.99 3.67 4.41
C ALA A 18 -6.76 4.44 3.91
N LEU A 19 -5.80 3.74 3.29
CA LEU A 19 -4.60 4.39 2.75
C LEU A 19 -4.92 5.42 1.66
N ARG A 20 -5.87 5.11 0.76
CA ARG A 20 -6.31 6.07 -0.27
C ARG A 20 -6.94 7.34 0.33
N ARG A 21 -7.60 7.23 1.49
CA ARG A 21 -8.14 8.38 2.21
C ARG A 21 -7.06 9.17 2.93
N GLU A 22 -6.04 8.49 3.46
CA GLU A 22 -4.91 9.11 4.16
C GLU A 22 -3.97 9.85 3.18
N PHE A 23 -3.83 9.32 1.95
CA PHE A 23 -2.89 9.83 0.94
C PHE A 23 -3.58 10.10 -0.42
N PRO A 24 -4.49 11.09 -0.52
CA PRO A 24 -5.27 11.34 -1.74
C PRO A 24 -4.43 11.79 -2.94
N ALA A 25 -3.19 12.26 -2.73
CA ALA A 25 -2.27 12.65 -3.79
C ALA A 25 -1.65 11.45 -4.54
N PHE A 26 -1.85 10.23 -4.05
CA PHE A 26 -1.25 9.00 -4.60
C PHE A 26 -2.33 8.00 -5.01
N GLY A 27 -2.18 7.41 -6.19
CA GLY A 27 -2.91 6.23 -6.60
C GLY A 27 -2.33 5.00 -5.93
N ILE A 28 -3.02 4.44 -4.92
CA ILE A 28 -2.54 3.25 -4.21
C ILE A 28 -3.16 1.99 -4.81
N VAL A 29 -2.32 1.02 -5.15
CA VAL A 29 -2.70 -0.28 -5.73
C VAL A 29 -2.12 -1.39 -4.87
N ALA A 30 -2.93 -2.40 -4.59
CA ALA A 30 -2.49 -3.62 -3.91
C ALA A 30 -2.98 -4.82 -4.72
N ASP A 31 -2.10 -5.81 -4.88
CA ASP A 31 -2.48 -7.13 -5.35
C ASP A 31 -2.81 -7.99 -4.12
N PRO A 32 -4.03 -8.55 -3.97
CA PRO A 32 -4.36 -9.40 -2.83
C PRO A 32 -3.78 -10.83 -2.97
N ASP A 33 -3.46 -11.25 -4.19
CA ASP A 33 -2.93 -12.58 -4.47
C ASP A 33 -1.40 -12.62 -4.36
N ARG A 34 -0.74 -11.46 -4.53
CA ARG A 34 0.72 -11.29 -4.45
C ARG A 34 1.10 -10.31 -3.33
N PRO A 35 2.26 -10.44 -2.68
CA PRO A 35 2.73 -9.47 -1.69
C PRO A 35 3.25 -8.19 -2.38
N ILE A 36 2.40 -7.49 -3.11
CA ILE A 36 2.75 -6.31 -3.90
C ILE A 36 1.79 -5.17 -3.54
N TRP A 37 2.37 -4.12 -2.99
CA TRP A 37 1.72 -2.85 -2.68
C TRP A 37 2.48 -1.72 -3.36
N MET A 38 1.77 -0.82 -4.04
CA MET A 38 2.40 0.26 -4.78
C MET A 38 1.64 1.57 -4.60
N ALA A 39 2.39 2.66 -4.51
CA ALA A 39 1.88 4.01 -4.67
C ALA A 39 2.35 4.55 -6.02
N VAL A 40 1.39 5.13 -6.76
CA VAL A 40 1.57 5.73 -8.08
C VAL A 40 1.30 7.22 -7.95
N ARG A 41 2.09 8.05 -8.63
CA ARG A 41 1.88 9.51 -8.68
C ARG A 41 1.94 9.93 -10.15
N GLY A 42 0.81 10.36 -10.70
CA GLY A 42 0.70 10.56 -12.15
C GLY A 42 0.84 9.22 -12.88
N ASP A 43 1.76 9.15 -13.84
CA ASP A 43 2.03 7.94 -14.64
C ASP A 43 3.17 7.07 -14.07
N ASP A 44 3.85 7.53 -13.02
CA ASP A 44 5.03 6.86 -12.47
C ASP A 44 4.74 6.07 -11.20
N VAL A 45 5.32 4.86 -11.14
CA VAL A 45 5.35 4.07 -9.89
C VAL A 45 6.33 4.75 -8.93
N PHE A 46 5.78 5.34 -7.88
CA PHE A 46 6.53 6.13 -6.93
C PHE A 46 7.16 5.28 -5.84
N ILE A 47 6.40 4.34 -5.26
CA ILE A 47 6.87 3.43 -4.20
C ILE A 47 6.34 2.03 -4.45
N ARG A 48 7.19 1.02 -4.27
CA ARG A 48 6.78 -0.39 -4.16
C ARG A 48 7.14 -0.92 -2.77
N ALA A 49 6.26 -1.74 -2.23
CA ALA A 49 6.38 -2.37 -0.92
C ALA A 49 5.83 -3.81 -0.97
N THR A 50 6.27 -4.63 -0.03
CA THR A 50 5.84 -6.03 0.12
C THR A 50 4.47 -6.16 0.79
N ASP A 51 4.07 -5.14 1.56
CA ASP A 51 2.81 -5.07 2.29
C ASP A 51 2.35 -3.62 2.46
N GLY A 52 1.11 -3.44 2.92
CA GLY A 52 0.50 -2.12 3.09
C GLY A 52 1.12 -1.31 4.24
N HIS A 53 1.70 -1.96 5.25
CA HIS A 53 2.28 -1.27 6.40
C HIS A 53 3.59 -0.59 6.01
N VAL A 54 4.47 -1.32 5.29
CA VAL A 54 5.70 -0.79 4.71
C VAL A 54 5.39 0.34 3.73
N LEU A 55 4.34 0.20 2.91
CA LEU A 55 3.93 1.28 2.01
C LEU A 55 3.53 2.54 2.79
N ARG A 56 2.72 2.38 3.84
CA ARG A 56 2.26 3.48 4.69
C ARG A 56 3.42 4.21 5.34
N GLN A 57 4.38 3.49 5.92
CA GLN A 57 5.54 4.11 6.57
C GLN A 57 6.34 4.96 5.58
N ARG A 58 6.60 4.45 4.38
CA ARG A 58 7.31 5.22 3.34
C ARG A 58 6.54 6.45 2.87
N LEU A 59 5.21 6.34 2.75
CA LEU A 59 4.35 7.48 2.42
C LEU A 59 4.38 8.55 3.53
N LEU A 60 4.36 8.13 4.81
CA LEU A 60 4.47 9.04 5.95
C LEU A 60 5.83 9.76 5.98
N GLU A 61 6.93 9.05 5.76
CA GLU A 61 8.28 9.63 5.68
C GLU A 61 8.38 10.72 4.60
N MET A 62 7.66 10.56 3.50
CA MET A 62 7.62 11.53 2.41
C MET A 62 6.66 12.68 2.65
N ALA A 63 5.52 12.44 3.30
CA ALA A 63 4.55 13.49 3.61
C ALA A 63 5.02 14.44 4.72
N ASN A 64 5.92 13.97 5.59
CA ASN A 64 6.46 14.75 6.71
C ASN A 64 7.73 15.55 6.34
N ARG A 65 8.05 15.66 5.04
CA ARG A 65 9.23 16.35 4.51
C ARG A 65 8.82 17.52 3.63
#